data_AF-A0A972ZCT6-F1
#
_entry.id   AF-A0A972ZCT6-F1
#
_cell.length_a   1.000
_cell.length_b   1.000
_cell.length_c   1.000
_cell.angle_alpha   90.00
_cell.angle_beta   90.00
_cell.angle_gamma   90.00
#
_symmetry.space_group_name_H-M   'P 1'
#
loop_
_entity.id
_entity.type
_entity.pdbx_description
1 polymer ?
#
loop_
_entity_poly.entity_id
_entity_poly.type
_entity_poly.pdbx_seq_one_letter_code
_entity_poly.pdbx_strand_id
1 'polypeptide(L)'
;MISDPPQSSCPDCPARPADGSSASADAAPEYRCCSGPERHSCDCMVCGSELVYATKASTVDCSYCGGEFTSSATCVQGHFVCDRCHSSDAIALIESACLSASEVDMVELFMRIRSHKSMPLHGPEFHALIPAVILTTYRNLGGNVTDDLIRTGIQRGARIPGGSCGNNGICATAMGVGIAFSIILGATPTTPVQRSLAQTMTAEVLTEIAALEAARCCQRESLTALLGAARLSAAHLPVTLVAEVEPVCEQWQHNRECIYAHCPFFGDQVDTDAETAS
;
A
#
# COMPACT_ATOMS: atom_id res chain seq x y z
N MET A 1 -30.84 -30.04 -23.25
CA MET A 1 -29.46 -30.22 -23.73
C MET A 1 -28.83 -28.85 -23.74
N ILE A 2 -28.19 -28.47 -22.63
CA ILE A 2 -27.54 -27.16 -22.47
C ILE A 2 -26.05 -27.44 -22.63
N SER A 3 -25.45 -26.78 -23.61
CA SER A 3 -24.05 -26.92 -24.01
C SER A 3 -23.14 -26.22 -23.01
N ASP A 4 -22.08 -26.90 -22.56
CA ASP A 4 -21.01 -26.31 -21.76
C ASP A 4 -20.24 -25.24 -22.58
N PRO A 5 -19.73 -24.17 -21.94
CA PRO A 5 -18.92 -23.15 -22.62
C PRO A 5 -17.52 -23.69 -22.96
N PRO A 6 -16.85 -23.11 -23.98
CA PRO A 6 -15.58 -23.63 -24.47
C PRO A 6 -14.47 -23.40 -23.45
N GLN A 7 -13.85 -24.50 -23.01
CA GLN A 7 -12.59 -24.47 -22.27
C GLN A 7 -11.51 -23.92 -23.21
N SER A 8 -11.00 -22.73 -22.92
CA SER A 8 -9.80 -22.22 -23.59
C SER A 8 -8.58 -23.01 -23.11
N SER A 9 -8.26 -24.08 -23.83
CA SER A 9 -7.06 -24.88 -23.61
C SER A 9 -5.82 -24.09 -24.05
N CYS A 10 -4.92 -23.82 -23.10
CA CYS A 10 -3.57 -23.37 -23.42
C CYS A 10 -2.80 -24.54 -24.09
N PRO A 11 -2.14 -24.35 -25.25
CA PRO A 11 -1.59 -25.46 -26.05
C PRO A 11 -0.49 -26.30 -25.38
N ASP A 12 0.15 -25.79 -24.32
CA ASP A 12 1.36 -26.40 -23.73
C ASP A 12 1.18 -26.89 -22.28
N CYS A 13 -0.06 -26.98 -21.77
CA CYS A 13 -0.30 -27.60 -20.47
C CYS A 13 -0.42 -29.12 -20.61
N PRO A 14 0.39 -29.94 -19.91
CA PRO A 14 0.13 -31.38 -19.85
C PRO A 14 -1.24 -31.59 -19.20
N ALA A 15 -2.04 -32.46 -19.82
CA ALA A 15 -3.38 -32.79 -19.33
C ALA A 15 -3.31 -33.22 -17.87
N ARG A 16 -4.25 -32.69 -17.08
CA ARG A 16 -4.43 -33.05 -15.67
C ARG A 16 -4.56 -34.57 -15.56
N PRO A 17 -3.76 -35.27 -14.74
CA PRO A 17 -3.90 -36.72 -14.62
C PRO A 17 -5.29 -37.03 -14.10
N ALA A 18 -5.97 -37.97 -14.77
CA ALA A 18 -7.26 -38.47 -14.34
C ALA A 18 -7.15 -39.09 -12.95
N ASP A 19 -8.08 -38.75 -12.06
CA ASP A 19 -8.11 -39.21 -10.69
C ASP A 19 -7.99 -40.74 -10.60
N GLY A 20 -7.03 -41.21 -9.81
CA GLY A 20 -6.93 -42.62 -9.45
C GLY A 20 -5.51 -43.15 -9.31
N SER A 21 -4.76 -42.72 -8.30
CA SER A 21 -3.68 -43.54 -7.71
C SER A 21 -3.18 -42.93 -6.41
N SER A 22 -3.24 -43.70 -5.34
CA SER A 22 -2.65 -43.40 -4.04
C SER A 22 -1.12 -43.42 -4.10
N ALA A 23 -0.47 -42.28 -3.86
CA ALA A 23 0.97 -42.22 -3.58
C ALA A 23 1.26 -41.23 -2.44
N SER A 24 2.27 -41.59 -1.66
CA SER A 24 2.65 -41.19 -0.30
C SER A 24 2.75 -39.68 0.00
N ALA A 25 2.36 -39.34 1.23
CA ALA A 25 2.73 -38.10 1.92
C ALA A 25 4.22 -38.12 2.24
N ASP A 26 5.03 -37.40 1.46
CA ASP A 26 6.29 -36.74 1.84
C ASP A 26 7.03 -36.31 0.57
N ALA A 27 6.52 -35.27 -0.08
CA ALA A 27 7.28 -34.45 -1.03
C ALA A 27 6.59 -33.10 -1.14
N ALA A 28 7.28 -32.03 -0.72
CA ALA A 28 6.84 -30.67 -0.98
C ALA A 28 6.71 -30.47 -2.50
N PRO A 29 5.60 -29.89 -3.01
CA PRO A 29 5.48 -29.67 -4.43
C PRO A 29 6.55 -28.68 -4.86
N GLU A 30 7.42 -29.11 -5.77
CA GLU A 30 8.40 -28.26 -6.43
C GLU A 30 7.66 -27.06 -7.05
N TYR A 31 7.96 -25.86 -6.55
CA TYR A 31 7.49 -24.61 -7.14
C TYR A 31 8.14 -24.47 -8.51
N ARG A 32 7.49 -25.02 -9.53
CA ARG A 32 7.86 -24.81 -10.91
C ARG A 32 7.69 -23.32 -11.20
N CYS A 33 8.80 -22.70 -11.57
CA CYS A 33 8.90 -21.29 -11.92
C CYS A 33 8.05 -21.01 -13.17
N CYS A 34 6.76 -20.79 -12.98
CA CYS A 34 5.91 -20.17 -13.97
C CYS A 34 6.15 -18.67 -13.84
N SER A 35 6.92 -18.09 -14.76
CA SER A 35 6.91 -16.66 -15.03
C SER A 35 5.45 -16.24 -15.28
N GLY A 36 4.81 -15.72 -14.23
CA GLY A 36 3.41 -15.33 -14.22
C GLY A 36 3.14 -14.17 -15.19
N PRO A 37 1.86 -13.87 -15.47
CA PRO A 37 1.48 -12.71 -16.28
C PRO A 37 2.11 -11.45 -15.69
N GLU A 38 2.63 -10.59 -16.55
CA GLU A 38 3.29 -9.33 -16.19
C GLU A 38 2.32 -8.48 -15.33
N ARG A 39 2.72 -8.14 -14.09
CA ARG A 39 1.88 -7.33 -13.19
C ARG A 39 1.99 -5.86 -13.59
N HIS A 40 0.85 -5.23 -13.86
CA HIS A 40 0.81 -3.79 -14.11
C HIS A 40 0.89 -3.00 -12.79
N SER A 41 1.70 -1.94 -12.78
CA SER A 41 1.95 -1.10 -11.60
C SER A 41 1.03 0.11 -11.49
N CYS A 42 0.25 0.41 -12.52
CA CYS A 42 -0.78 1.45 -12.55
C CYS A 42 -2.12 0.84 -12.98
N ASP A 43 -3.21 1.33 -12.39
CA ASP A 43 -4.58 0.85 -12.61
C ASP A 43 -4.75 -0.66 -12.36
N CYS A 44 -5.38 -1.40 -13.28
CA CYS A 44 -5.65 -2.81 -13.09
C CYS A 44 -4.38 -3.67 -13.15
N MET A 45 -4.02 -4.30 -12.04
CA MET A 45 -2.85 -5.19 -11.95
C MET A 45 -2.85 -6.36 -12.97
N VAL A 46 -4.03 -6.76 -13.46
CA VAL A 46 -4.20 -7.87 -14.43
C VAL A 46 -4.02 -7.44 -15.89
N CYS A 47 -4.48 -6.23 -16.25
CA CYS A 47 -4.61 -5.83 -17.66
C CYS A 47 -4.30 -4.36 -17.96
N GLY A 48 -3.89 -3.57 -16.97
CA GLY A 48 -3.58 -2.14 -17.10
C GLY A 48 -4.79 -1.23 -17.37
N SER A 49 -5.99 -1.79 -17.55
CA SER A 49 -7.21 -1.00 -17.80
C SER A 49 -7.64 -0.19 -16.57
N GLU A 50 -8.30 0.95 -16.83
CA GLU A 50 -8.80 1.88 -15.81
C GLU A 50 -9.64 1.20 -14.72
N LEU A 51 -9.39 1.61 -13.46
CA LEU A 51 -10.19 1.22 -12.30
C LEU A 51 -11.43 2.09 -12.17
N VAL A 52 -12.58 1.46 -11.98
CA VAL A 52 -13.86 2.11 -11.73
C VAL A 52 -14.36 1.81 -10.32
N TYR A 53 -14.96 2.82 -9.70
CA TYR A 53 -15.48 2.75 -8.34
C TYR A 53 -16.99 2.97 -8.33
N ALA A 54 -17.72 1.99 -7.85
CA ALA A 54 -19.17 2.06 -7.64
C ALA A 54 -19.49 2.50 -6.21
N THR A 55 -20.66 3.12 -6.01
CA THR A 55 -21.15 3.46 -4.66
C THR A 55 -21.74 2.26 -3.91
N LYS A 56 -22.07 1.18 -4.63
CA LYS A 56 -22.55 -0.08 -4.06
C LYS A 56 -21.56 -1.18 -4.38
N ALA A 57 -21.23 -1.99 -3.38
CA ALA A 57 -20.41 -3.16 -3.58
C ALA A 57 -21.19 -4.30 -4.25
N SER A 58 -20.49 -5.13 -4.99
CA SER A 58 -20.99 -6.36 -5.59
C SER A 58 -20.09 -7.54 -5.22
N THR A 59 -20.64 -8.74 -5.32
CA THR A 59 -19.85 -9.98 -5.25
C THR A 59 -18.97 -10.08 -6.49
N VAL A 60 -17.68 -10.29 -6.29
CA VAL A 60 -16.67 -10.39 -7.34
C VAL A 60 -15.62 -11.44 -6.98
N ASP A 61 -15.09 -12.12 -7.98
CA ASP A 61 -14.02 -13.10 -7.79
C ASP A 61 -12.65 -12.46 -8.03
N CYS A 62 -11.68 -12.80 -7.18
CA CYS A 62 -10.30 -12.37 -7.36
C CYS A 62 -9.70 -13.07 -8.59
N SER A 63 -9.21 -12.28 -9.56
CA SER A 63 -8.61 -12.77 -10.80
C SER A 63 -7.32 -13.57 -10.60
N TYR A 64 -6.72 -13.55 -9.40
CA TYR A 64 -5.51 -14.33 -9.08
C TYR A 64 -5.78 -15.56 -8.23
N CYS A 65 -6.54 -15.46 -7.14
CA CYS A 65 -6.78 -16.62 -6.26
C CYS A 65 -8.13 -17.32 -6.49
N GLY A 66 -9.03 -16.74 -7.28
CA GLY A 66 -10.38 -17.27 -7.53
C GLY A 66 -11.32 -17.22 -6.32
N GLY A 67 -10.92 -16.58 -5.21
CA GLY A 67 -11.79 -16.41 -4.05
C GLY A 67 -12.86 -15.36 -4.28
N GLU A 68 -14.03 -15.56 -3.68
CA GLU A 68 -15.18 -14.65 -3.74
C GLU A 68 -15.06 -13.55 -2.66
N PHE A 69 -15.27 -12.29 -3.06
CA PHE A 69 -15.19 -11.12 -2.19
C PHE A 69 -16.31 -10.13 -2.48
N THR A 70 -16.52 -9.20 -1.54
CA THR A 70 -17.36 -8.02 -1.75
C THR A 70 -16.47 -6.82 -2.04
N SER A 71 -16.63 -6.21 -3.22
CA SER A 71 -15.84 -5.04 -3.62
C SER A 71 -16.73 -4.02 -4.32
N SER A 72 -16.41 -2.74 -4.14
CA SER A 72 -16.96 -1.63 -4.93
C SER A 72 -16.04 -1.19 -6.07
N ALA A 73 -14.89 -1.86 -6.23
CA ALA A 73 -13.87 -1.52 -7.21
C ALA A 73 -13.57 -2.71 -8.13
N THR A 74 -13.62 -2.46 -9.42
CA THR A 74 -13.17 -3.36 -10.50
C THR A 74 -12.50 -2.51 -11.58
N CYS A 75 -11.84 -3.12 -12.56
CA CYS A 75 -11.51 -2.39 -13.79
C CYS A 75 -12.67 -2.41 -14.78
N VAL A 76 -12.59 -1.61 -15.85
CA VAL A 76 -13.59 -1.60 -16.94
C VAL A 76 -13.76 -2.95 -17.65
N GLN A 77 -12.81 -3.88 -17.50
CA GLN A 77 -12.88 -5.27 -17.98
C GLN A 77 -13.42 -6.26 -16.93
N GLY A 78 -13.83 -5.78 -15.75
CA GLY A 78 -14.40 -6.59 -14.67
C GLY A 78 -13.38 -7.28 -13.74
N HIS A 79 -12.08 -7.07 -13.93
CA HIS A 79 -11.07 -7.67 -13.05
C HIS A 79 -11.08 -7.07 -11.64
N PHE A 80 -10.86 -7.93 -10.65
CA PHE A 80 -10.68 -7.58 -9.24
C PHE A 80 -9.51 -8.38 -8.67
N VAL A 81 -8.68 -7.77 -7.84
CA VAL A 81 -7.59 -8.45 -7.12
C VAL A 81 -7.74 -8.15 -5.64
N CYS A 82 -7.89 -9.20 -4.82
CA CYS A 82 -8.06 -9.02 -3.37
C CYS A 82 -6.77 -8.49 -2.71
N ASP A 83 -6.92 -7.82 -1.57
CA ASP A 83 -5.81 -7.15 -0.88
C ASP A 83 -4.62 -8.08 -0.61
N ARG A 84 -4.87 -9.36 -0.30
CA ARG A 84 -3.82 -10.38 -0.10
C ARG A 84 -3.00 -10.63 -1.36
N CYS A 85 -3.65 -10.77 -2.51
CA CYS A 85 -2.98 -11.01 -3.79
C CYS A 85 -2.30 -9.74 -4.34
N HIS A 86 -2.87 -8.58 -4.02
CA HIS A 86 -2.34 -7.28 -4.38
C HIS A 86 -0.99 -7.05 -3.68
N SER A 87 -0.95 -7.28 -2.37
CA SER A 87 0.15 -6.86 -1.50
C SER A 87 1.20 -7.92 -1.17
N SER A 88 1.04 -9.18 -1.60
CA SER A 88 1.94 -10.29 -1.19
C SER A 88 3.43 -9.98 -1.37
N ASP A 89 3.81 -9.51 -2.55
CA ASP A 89 5.20 -9.32 -2.93
C ASP A 89 5.76 -8.04 -2.29
N ALA A 90 4.90 -7.03 -2.14
CA ALA A 90 5.24 -5.75 -1.52
C ALA A 90 5.40 -5.86 0.00
N ILE A 91 4.58 -6.66 0.70
CA ILE A 91 4.71 -6.82 2.16
C ILE A 91 6.04 -7.47 2.52
N ALA A 92 6.45 -8.51 1.78
CA ALA A 92 7.74 -9.15 1.98
C ALA A 92 8.91 -8.17 1.72
N LEU A 93 8.80 -7.35 0.68
CA LEU A 93 9.74 -6.26 0.41
C LEU A 93 9.79 -5.24 1.55
N ILE A 94 8.64 -4.74 2.01
CA ILE A 94 8.54 -3.74 3.08
C ILE A 94 9.21 -4.28 4.33
N GLU A 95 8.90 -5.51 4.74
CA GLU A 95 9.53 -6.13 5.91
C GLU A 95 11.05 -6.22 5.73
N SER A 96 11.53 -6.80 4.62
CA SER A 96 12.96 -6.95 4.38
C SER A 96 13.70 -5.60 4.37
N ALA A 97 13.13 -4.60 3.70
CA ALA A 97 13.73 -3.28 3.57
C ALA A 97 13.74 -2.51 4.90
N CYS A 98 12.67 -2.57 5.69
CA CYS A 98 12.58 -1.90 6.99
C CYS A 98 13.47 -2.56 8.05
N LEU A 99 13.55 -3.89 8.09
CA LEU A 99 14.38 -4.58 9.08
C LEU A 99 15.88 -4.32 8.86
N SER A 100 16.30 -4.15 7.61
CA SER A 100 17.70 -3.88 7.23
C SER A 100 18.06 -2.40 7.06
N ALA A 101 17.08 -1.50 7.12
CA ALA A 101 17.26 -0.06 6.94
C ALA A 101 18.10 0.58 8.06
N SER A 102 18.90 1.57 7.68
CA SER A 102 19.70 2.41 8.59
C SER A 102 19.31 3.89 8.53
N GLU A 103 18.42 4.24 7.62
CA GLU A 103 17.89 5.58 7.42
C GLU A 103 17.20 6.07 8.69
N VAL A 104 17.42 7.34 9.00
CA VAL A 104 16.77 8.06 10.11
C VAL A 104 15.68 8.99 9.61
N ASP A 105 15.73 9.39 8.34
CA ASP A 105 14.72 10.21 7.69
C ASP A 105 13.61 9.33 7.10
N MET A 106 12.37 9.63 7.46
CA MET A 106 11.20 8.89 7.02
C MET A 106 10.91 9.05 5.53
N VAL A 107 11.09 10.24 4.98
CA VAL A 107 10.85 10.52 3.56
C VAL A 107 11.88 9.79 2.72
N GLU A 108 13.16 9.79 3.14
CA GLU A 108 14.22 9.03 2.48
C GLU A 108 13.89 7.53 2.41
N LEU A 109 13.60 6.91 3.55
CA LEU A 109 13.28 5.48 3.61
C LEU A 109 12.01 5.14 2.81
N PHE A 110 10.98 5.97 2.92
CA PHE A 110 9.75 5.81 2.17
C PHE A 110 10.01 5.85 0.66
N MET A 111 10.72 6.87 0.17
CA MET A 111 11.00 7.04 -1.25
C MET A 111 11.85 5.88 -1.79
N ARG A 112 12.83 5.40 -1.02
CA ARG A 112 13.62 4.21 -1.40
C ARG A 112 12.73 2.98 -1.57
N ILE A 113 11.89 2.64 -0.59
CA ILE A 113 11.03 1.44 -0.68
C ILE A 113 10.01 1.62 -1.80
N ARG A 114 9.40 2.81 -1.89
CA ARG A 114 8.41 3.17 -2.89
C ARG A 114 8.94 3.05 -4.32
N SER A 115 10.22 3.32 -4.56
CA SER A 115 10.84 3.22 -5.89
C SER A 115 10.92 1.80 -6.44
N HIS A 116 10.71 0.78 -5.60
CA HIS A 116 10.82 -0.61 -6.03
C HIS A 116 9.64 -1.02 -6.93
N LYS A 117 9.92 -1.82 -7.97
CA LYS A 117 8.91 -2.28 -8.96
C LYS A 117 7.70 -3.01 -8.38
N SER A 118 7.86 -3.62 -7.21
CA SER A 118 6.77 -4.33 -6.51
C SER A 118 5.79 -3.38 -5.81
N MET A 119 6.13 -2.08 -5.72
CA MET A 119 5.25 -1.06 -5.15
C MET A 119 4.42 -0.43 -6.28
N PRO A 120 3.09 -0.65 -6.31
CA PRO A 120 2.22 -0.03 -7.29
C PRO A 120 2.09 1.48 -7.04
N LEU A 121 1.49 2.19 -8.00
CA LEU A 121 1.18 3.60 -7.86
C LEU A 121 0.25 3.89 -6.67
N HIS A 122 -0.79 3.07 -6.56
CA HIS A 122 -1.79 3.11 -5.50
C HIS A 122 -2.06 1.69 -5.03
N GLY A 123 -2.38 1.52 -3.75
CA GLY A 123 -2.80 0.22 -3.24
C GLY A 123 -2.68 0.06 -1.73
N PRO A 124 -3.16 -1.08 -1.20
CA PRO A 124 -3.12 -1.40 0.22
C PRO A 124 -1.70 -1.59 0.79
N GLU A 125 -0.67 -1.69 -0.06
CA GLU A 125 0.74 -1.79 0.35
C GLU A 125 1.16 -0.61 1.23
N PHE A 126 0.68 0.58 0.87
CA PHE A 126 0.99 1.82 1.59
C PHE A 126 0.46 1.80 3.02
N HIS A 127 -0.61 1.04 3.28
CA HIS A 127 -1.22 0.92 4.60
C HIS A 127 -0.26 0.22 5.58
N ALA A 128 0.53 -0.73 5.08
CA ALA A 128 1.59 -1.40 5.83
C ALA A 128 2.91 -0.63 5.82
N LEU A 129 3.22 0.05 4.71
CA LEU A 129 4.49 0.78 4.54
C LEU A 129 4.63 1.92 5.55
N ILE A 130 3.60 2.77 5.73
CA ILE A 130 3.69 3.94 6.61
C ILE A 130 4.05 3.58 8.06
N PRO A 131 3.33 2.68 8.76
CA PRO A 131 3.73 2.33 10.11
C PRO A 131 5.12 1.68 10.15
N ALA A 132 5.50 0.92 9.12
CA ALA A 132 6.82 0.30 9.04
C ALA A 132 7.95 1.34 8.97
N VAL A 133 7.81 2.34 8.09
CA VAL A 133 8.78 3.45 7.92
C VAL A 133 8.94 4.22 9.23
N ILE A 134 7.83 4.61 9.87
CA ILE A 134 7.86 5.38 11.12
C ILE A 134 8.55 4.58 12.23
N LEU A 135 8.18 3.31 12.42
CA LEU A 135 8.77 2.47 13.47
C LEU A 135 10.26 2.21 13.23
N THR A 136 10.65 2.01 11.98
CA THR A 136 12.03 1.75 11.58
C THR A 136 12.92 2.95 11.83
N THR A 137 12.51 4.13 11.38
CA THR A 137 13.28 5.37 11.59
C THR A 137 13.31 5.75 13.06
N TYR A 138 12.21 5.58 13.80
CA TYR A 138 12.19 5.77 15.26
C TYR A 138 13.21 4.87 15.97
N ARG A 139 13.29 3.58 15.60
CA ARG A 139 14.31 2.65 16.09
C ARG A 139 15.71 3.17 15.79
N ASN A 140 15.96 3.57 14.55
CA ASN A 140 17.28 4.00 14.08
C ASN A 140 17.74 5.31 14.76
N LEU A 141 16.79 6.14 15.21
CA LEU A 141 17.03 7.33 16.04
C LEU A 141 17.25 7.01 17.54
N GLY A 142 17.33 5.74 17.92
CA GLY A 142 17.55 5.28 19.30
C GLY A 142 16.27 5.05 20.10
N GLY A 143 15.10 5.10 19.46
CA GLY A 143 13.83 4.75 20.07
C GLY A 143 13.71 3.26 20.40
N ASN A 144 12.94 2.92 21.44
CA ASN A 144 12.74 1.54 21.87
C ASN A 144 11.75 0.79 20.98
N VAL A 145 12.20 0.35 19.80
CA VAL A 145 11.42 -0.43 18.84
C VAL A 145 12.23 -1.66 18.40
N THR A 146 11.64 -2.84 18.53
CA THR A 146 12.25 -4.11 18.07
C THR A 146 11.72 -4.50 16.69
N ASP A 147 12.38 -5.46 16.04
CA ASP A 147 11.93 -6.02 14.77
C ASP A 147 10.49 -6.57 14.84
N ASP A 148 10.10 -7.17 15.96
CA ASP A 148 8.74 -7.68 16.17
C ASP A 148 7.71 -6.55 16.24
N LEU A 149 8.09 -5.38 16.76
CA LEU A 149 7.22 -4.20 16.77
C LEU A 149 7.07 -3.62 15.36
N ILE A 150 8.13 -3.61 14.54
CA ILE A 150 8.05 -3.25 13.11
C ILE A 150 7.11 -4.20 12.37
N ARG A 151 7.27 -5.52 12.54
CA ARG A 151 6.36 -6.54 11.98
C ARG A 151 4.93 -6.34 12.46
N THR A 152 4.73 -5.99 13.73
CA THR A 152 3.40 -5.69 14.28
C THR A 152 2.78 -4.48 13.58
N GLY A 153 3.55 -3.43 13.29
CA GLY A 153 3.12 -2.27 12.52
C GLY A 153 2.68 -2.65 11.10
N ILE A 154 3.51 -3.42 10.39
CA ILE A 154 3.21 -3.96 9.06
C ILE A 154 1.91 -4.77 9.10
N GLN A 155 1.78 -5.71 10.03
CA GLN A 155 0.61 -6.58 10.16
C GLN A 155 -0.68 -5.81 10.48
N ARG A 156 -0.60 -4.77 11.33
CA ARG A 156 -1.77 -3.92 11.65
C ARG A 156 -2.17 -3.08 10.44
N GLY A 157 -1.20 -2.51 9.72
CA GLY A 157 -1.43 -1.72 8.52
C GLY A 157 -2.03 -2.54 7.38
N ALA A 158 -1.51 -3.75 7.14
CA ALA A 158 -1.99 -4.67 6.10
C ALA A 158 -3.43 -5.17 6.31
N ARG A 159 -4.02 -4.99 7.49
CA ARG A 159 -5.43 -5.31 7.78
C ARG A 159 -6.39 -4.19 7.37
N ILE A 160 -5.88 -3.01 7.01
CA ILE A 160 -6.72 -1.90 6.55
C ILE A 160 -7.09 -2.17 5.08
N PRO A 161 -8.39 -2.27 4.76
CA PRO A 161 -8.82 -2.62 3.41
C PRO A 161 -8.48 -1.54 2.39
N GLY A 162 -8.21 -1.97 1.15
CA GLY A 162 -8.07 -1.08 0.01
C GLY A 162 -9.26 -0.13 -0.14
N GLY A 163 -9.01 1.13 -0.52
CA GLY A 163 -10.06 2.13 -0.72
C GLY A 163 -10.65 2.74 0.56
N SER A 164 -10.08 2.46 1.74
CA SER A 164 -10.52 3.03 3.03
C SER A 164 -10.68 4.56 3.00
N CYS A 165 -9.82 5.28 2.27
CA CYS A 165 -9.87 6.73 2.13
C CYS A 165 -11.17 7.26 1.50
N GLY A 166 -11.78 6.51 0.58
CA GLY A 166 -13.04 6.88 -0.07
C GLY A 166 -14.26 6.17 0.53
N ASN A 167 -14.12 4.89 0.92
CA ASN A 167 -15.25 4.05 1.32
C ASN A 167 -15.53 4.09 2.83
N ASN A 168 -14.50 4.24 3.66
CA ASN A 168 -14.62 4.21 5.11
C ASN A 168 -14.46 5.59 5.76
N GLY A 169 -14.17 6.63 4.96
CA GLY A 169 -13.97 8.01 5.43
C GLY A 169 -12.67 8.22 6.22
N ILE A 170 -11.69 7.32 6.09
CA ILE A 170 -10.43 7.41 6.82
C ILE A 170 -9.26 6.99 5.92
N CYS A 171 -8.30 7.89 5.72
CA CYS A 171 -7.09 7.58 4.99
C CYS A 171 -6.22 6.60 5.77
N ALA A 172 -5.80 5.52 5.11
CA ALA A 172 -5.01 4.48 5.73
C ALA A 172 -3.58 4.93 6.09
N THR A 173 -3.03 5.95 5.42
CA THR A 173 -1.72 6.51 5.80
C THR A 173 -1.82 7.28 7.13
N ALA A 174 -2.89 8.04 7.34
CA ALA A 174 -3.20 8.67 8.64
C ALA A 174 -3.39 7.61 9.75
N MET A 175 -4.14 6.54 9.46
CA MET A 175 -4.24 5.40 10.37
C MET A 175 -2.88 4.76 10.64
N GLY A 176 -2.00 4.68 9.63
CA GLY A 176 -0.63 4.21 9.73
C GLY A 176 0.19 4.98 10.76
N VAL A 177 0.05 6.31 10.79
CA VAL A 177 0.66 7.16 11.84
C VAL A 177 0.11 6.78 13.22
N GLY A 178 -1.22 6.67 13.35
CA GLY A 178 -1.84 6.21 14.58
C GLY A 178 -1.37 4.84 15.04
N ILE A 179 -1.21 3.89 14.11
CA ILE A 179 -0.68 2.54 14.37
C ILE A 179 0.74 2.62 14.91
N ALA A 180 1.63 3.37 14.27
CA ALA A 180 3.01 3.52 14.71
C ALA A 180 3.09 4.15 16.12
N PHE A 181 2.37 5.26 16.35
CA PHE A 181 2.33 5.91 17.66
C PHE A 181 1.70 5.01 18.72
N SER A 182 0.67 4.22 18.37
CA SER A 182 0.09 3.24 19.30
C SER A 182 1.12 2.21 19.76
N ILE A 183 2.02 1.80 18.87
CA ILE A 183 3.07 0.84 19.18
C ILE A 183 4.15 1.50 20.05
N ILE A 184 4.64 2.67 19.64
CA ILE A 184 5.69 3.41 20.36
C ILE A 184 5.24 3.77 21.79
N LEU A 185 4.00 4.21 21.95
CA LEU A 185 3.45 4.63 23.24
C LEU A 185 2.97 3.44 24.10
N GLY A 186 2.89 2.22 23.55
CA GLY A 186 2.31 1.07 24.25
C GLY A 186 0.79 1.18 24.45
N ALA A 187 0.08 1.76 23.50
CA ALA A 187 -1.37 1.94 23.56
C ALA A 187 -2.13 0.62 23.36
N THR A 188 -3.16 0.42 24.19
CA THR A 188 -4.14 -0.66 24.12
C THR A 188 -5.56 -0.08 24.31
N PRO A 189 -6.62 -0.87 24.10
CA PRO A 189 -7.99 -0.42 24.41
C PRO A 189 -8.20 0.03 25.87
N THR A 190 -7.33 -0.37 26.80
CA THR A 190 -7.45 -0.11 28.25
C THR A 190 -6.41 0.88 28.80
N THR A 191 -5.57 1.47 27.95
CA THR A 191 -4.63 2.54 28.33
C THR A 191 -5.17 3.89 27.88
N PRO A 192 -6.00 4.59 28.69
CA PRO A 192 -6.80 5.72 28.21
C PRO A 192 -5.96 6.86 27.62
N VAL A 193 -4.83 7.19 28.25
CA VAL A 193 -3.94 8.28 27.81
C VAL A 193 -3.28 7.94 26.47
N GLN A 194 -2.59 6.81 26.38
CA GLN A 194 -1.88 6.37 25.18
C GLN A 194 -2.85 6.11 24.01
N ARG A 195 -4.01 5.53 24.30
CA ARG A 195 -5.07 5.30 23.31
C ARG A 195 -5.59 6.63 22.76
N SER A 196 -5.89 7.59 23.64
CA SER A 196 -6.36 8.91 23.21
C SER A 196 -5.29 9.59 22.36
N LEU A 197 -4.02 9.55 22.76
CA LEU A 197 -2.92 10.14 21.99
C LEU A 197 -2.82 9.52 20.60
N ALA A 198 -2.82 8.19 20.47
CA ALA A 198 -2.76 7.52 19.16
C ALA A 198 -3.94 7.90 18.24
N GLN A 199 -5.14 8.09 18.80
CA GLN A 199 -6.31 8.58 18.07
C GLN A 199 -6.15 10.04 17.65
N THR A 200 -5.63 10.89 18.53
CA THR A 200 -5.30 12.28 18.20
C THR A 200 -4.29 12.36 17.06
N MET A 201 -3.22 11.55 17.07
CA MET A 201 -2.23 11.56 15.99
C MET A 201 -2.87 11.21 14.63
N THR A 202 -3.78 10.25 14.63
CA THR A 202 -4.56 9.90 13.44
C THR A 202 -5.42 11.07 12.97
N ALA A 203 -6.13 11.72 13.89
CA ALA A 203 -7.05 12.81 13.58
C ALA A 203 -6.35 14.07 13.06
N GLU A 204 -5.20 14.43 13.65
CA GLU A 204 -4.40 15.58 13.23
C GLU A 204 -3.87 15.39 11.79
N VAL A 205 -3.29 14.23 11.49
CA VAL A 205 -2.82 13.91 10.13
C VAL A 205 -3.99 13.81 9.15
N LEU A 206 -5.11 13.20 9.56
CA LEU A 206 -6.30 13.14 8.72
C LEU A 206 -6.83 14.55 8.38
N THR A 207 -6.74 15.49 9.31
CA THR A 207 -7.18 16.88 9.09
C THR A 207 -6.33 17.54 8.00
N GLU A 208 -5.01 17.33 8.01
CA GLU A 208 -4.12 17.83 6.95
C GLU A 208 -4.43 17.20 5.59
N ILE A 209 -4.66 15.88 5.56
CA ILE A 209 -5.06 15.15 4.35
C ILE A 209 -6.41 15.66 3.81
N ALA A 210 -7.40 15.81 4.69
CA ALA A 210 -8.76 16.20 4.33
C ALA A 210 -8.88 17.69 3.94
N ALA A 211 -7.90 18.52 4.30
CA ALA A 211 -7.86 19.93 3.90
C ALA A 211 -7.63 20.13 2.39
N LEU A 212 -7.14 19.10 1.69
CA LEU A 212 -6.90 19.15 0.26
C LEU A 212 -8.03 18.43 -0.51
N GLU A 213 -8.79 19.19 -1.29
CA GLU A 213 -9.84 18.63 -2.16
C GLU A 213 -9.20 17.94 -3.38
N ALA A 214 -9.02 16.62 -3.28
CA ALA A 214 -8.38 15.83 -4.33
C ALA A 214 -8.87 14.38 -4.39
N ALA A 215 -8.81 13.78 -5.59
CA ALA A 215 -8.95 12.34 -5.76
C ALA A 215 -7.76 11.57 -5.16
N ARG A 216 -7.82 10.24 -5.14
CA ARG A 216 -6.83 9.36 -4.49
C ARG A 216 -5.39 9.68 -4.94
N CYS A 217 -4.44 9.67 -3.99
CA CYS A 217 -3.02 9.64 -4.30
C CYS A 217 -2.21 9.09 -3.11
N CYS A 218 -1.89 7.79 -3.12
CA CYS A 218 -1.16 7.15 -2.01
C CYS A 218 0.21 7.81 -1.74
N GLN A 219 0.90 8.34 -2.76
CA GLN A 219 2.15 9.07 -2.58
C GLN A 219 1.94 10.36 -1.79
N ARG A 220 1.01 11.22 -2.23
CA ARG A 220 0.72 12.49 -1.55
C ARG A 220 0.29 12.25 -0.11
N GLU A 221 -0.66 11.33 0.11
CA GLU A 221 -1.14 11.05 1.47
C GLU A 221 -0.09 10.40 2.36
N SER A 222 0.89 9.70 1.78
CA SER A 222 2.04 9.16 2.51
C SER A 222 2.98 10.27 2.95
N LEU A 223 3.35 11.18 2.04
CA LEU A 223 4.25 12.28 2.32
C LEU A 223 3.65 13.25 3.36
N THR A 224 2.38 13.63 3.20
CA THR A 224 1.65 14.42 4.20
C THR A 224 1.67 13.72 5.56
N ALA A 225 1.41 12.42 5.60
CA ALA A 225 1.40 11.66 6.85
C ALA A 225 2.77 11.58 7.54
N LEU A 226 3.87 11.44 6.78
CA LEU A 226 5.22 11.40 7.35
C LEU A 226 5.67 12.77 7.86
N LEU A 227 5.39 13.85 7.14
CA LEU A 227 5.64 15.22 7.61
C LEU A 227 4.83 15.53 8.88
N GLY A 228 3.56 15.16 8.90
CA GLY A 228 2.70 15.27 10.08
C GLY A 228 3.23 14.44 11.26
N ALA A 229 3.69 13.21 11.02
CA ALA A 229 4.30 12.36 12.05
C ALA A 229 5.57 12.99 12.65
N ALA A 230 6.44 13.59 11.83
CA ALA A 230 7.62 14.31 12.29
C ALA A 230 7.22 15.47 13.21
N ARG A 231 6.31 16.34 12.75
CA ARG A 231 5.79 17.47 13.53
C ARG A 231 5.17 17.04 14.87
N LEU A 232 4.34 16.00 14.86
CA LEU A 232 3.66 15.51 16.05
C LEU A 232 4.61 14.82 17.04
N SER A 233 5.62 14.11 16.54
CA SER A 233 6.58 13.40 17.38
C SER A 233 7.35 14.34 18.31
N ALA A 234 7.68 15.55 17.86
CA ALA A 234 8.38 16.55 18.65
C ALA A 234 7.63 16.93 19.94
N ALA A 235 6.29 16.87 19.93
CA ALA A 235 5.46 17.22 21.08
C ALA A 235 5.11 16.02 21.98
N HIS A 236 5.20 14.79 21.46
CA HIS A 236 4.58 13.62 22.10
C HIS A 236 5.52 12.43 22.33
N LEU A 237 6.69 12.40 21.70
CA LEU A 237 7.64 11.29 21.80
C LEU A 237 8.97 11.77 22.40
N PRO A 238 9.69 10.90 23.15
CA PRO A 238 11.01 11.24 23.68
C PRO A 238 12.09 11.33 22.60
N VAL A 239 11.87 10.70 21.44
CA VAL A 239 12.71 10.80 20.25
C VAL A 239 11.88 11.44 19.14
N THR A 240 12.38 12.52 18.55
CA THR A 240 11.72 13.21 17.45
C THR A 240 12.03 12.51 16.14
N LEU A 241 10.99 12.18 15.38
CA LEU A 241 11.08 11.63 14.03
C LEU A 241 11.56 12.70 13.04
N VAL A 242 12.31 12.29 12.03
CA VAL A 242 12.91 13.18 11.02
C VAL A 242 12.22 13.00 9.66
N ALA A 243 11.94 14.10 8.99
CA ALA A 243 11.41 14.18 7.63
C ALA A 243 11.89 15.49 6.98
N GLU A 244 13.21 15.62 6.86
CA GLU A 244 13.92 16.79 6.34
C GLU A 244 14.19 16.72 4.84
N VAL A 245 14.20 15.52 4.26
CA VAL A 245 14.29 15.37 2.80
C VAL A 245 13.09 16.02 2.14
N GLU A 246 13.35 16.98 1.26
CA GLU A 246 12.31 17.68 0.51
C GLU A 246 11.59 16.71 -0.45
N PRO A 247 10.28 16.51 -0.28
CA PRO A 247 9.56 15.52 -1.06
C PRO A 247 9.14 16.09 -2.43
N VAL A 248 9.93 15.78 -3.46
CA VAL A 248 9.58 16.08 -4.85
C VAL A 248 8.93 14.85 -5.51
N CYS A 249 7.70 15.01 -6.02
CA CYS A 249 6.98 13.92 -6.68
C CYS A 249 7.22 13.92 -8.19
N GLU A 250 7.69 12.79 -8.72
CA GLU A 250 7.86 12.54 -10.16
C GLU A 250 6.75 11.62 -10.74
N GLN A 251 5.85 11.11 -9.90
CA GLN A 251 4.83 10.14 -10.31
C GLN A 251 3.61 10.76 -11.00
N TRP A 252 3.55 12.08 -11.09
CA TRP A 252 2.43 12.81 -11.68
C TRP A 252 2.16 12.36 -13.13
N GLN A 253 3.20 12.00 -13.90
CA GLN A 253 3.08 11.51 -15.28
C GLN A 253 2.27 10.21 -15.40
N HIS A 254 2.25 9.42 -14.33
CA HIS A 254 1.64 8.09 -14.30
C HIS A 254 0.32 8.09 -13.53
N ASN A 255 -0.02 9.19 -12.85
CA ASN A 255 -1.22 9.29 -12.02
C ASN A 255 -2.31 10.10 -12.72
N ARG A 256 -3.33 9.40 -13.24
CA ARG A 256 -4.50 10.01 -13.89
C ARG A 256 -5.31 10.92 -12.95
N GLU A 257 -5.25 10.68 -11.66
CA GLU A 257 -5.91 11.46 -10.61
C GLU A 257 -5.02 12.61 -10.06
N CYS A 258 -3.86 12.87 -10.68
CA CYS A 258 -2.98 13.95 -10.24
C CYS A 258 -3.66 15.32 -10.37
N ILE A 259 -3.46 16.17 -9.36
CA ILE A 259 -3.95 17.56 -9.33
C ILE A 259 -2.88 18.59 -9.75
N TYR A 260 -1.73 18.10 -10.25
CA TYR A 260 -0.60 18.88 -10.76
C TYR A 260 -0.16 19.98 -9.78
N ALA A 261 -0.07 21.22 -10.23
CA ALA A 261 0.37 22.39 -9.45
C ALA A 261 -0.43 22.66 -8.17
N HIS A 262 -1.61 22.03 -7.97
CA HIS A 262 -2.34 22.11 -6.70
C HIS A 262 -1.83 21.13 -5.65
N CYS A 263 -0.94 20.19 -6.01
CA CYS A 263 -0.32 19.26 -5.09
C CYS A 263 0.88 19.94 -4.41
N PRO A 264 1.01 19.90 -3.07
CA PRO A 264 2.13 20.50 -2.36
C PRO A 264 3.49 19.84 -2.66
N PHE A 265 3.48 18.69 -3.35
CA PHE A 265 4.67 17.92 -3.69
C PHE A 265 4.93 17.87 -5.20
N PHE A 266 4.26 18.70 -5.99
CA PHE A 266 4.50 18.75 -7.43
C PHE A 266 5.90 19.28 -7.73
N GLY A 267 6.72 18.50 -8.45
CA GLY A 267 8.04 18.94 -8.88
C GLY A 267 7.96 19.76 -10.16
N ASP A 268 8.37 21.03 -10.10
CA ASP A 268 8.45 21.96 -11.23
C ASP A 268 9.61 21.63 -12.20
N GLN A 269 9.69 20.39 -12.69
CA GLN A 269 10.51 20.05 -13.85
C GLN A 269 9.62 19.71 -15.04
N VAL A 270 8.89 20.72 -15.49
CA VAL A 270 8.42 20.78 -16.87
C VAL A 270 9.33 21.77 -17.58
N ASP A 271 10.33 21.27 -18.29
CA ASP A 271 10.99 22.05 -19.34
C ASP A 271 9.87 22.51 -20.29
N THR A 272 9.62 23.81 -20.30
CA THR A 272 8.62 24.47 -21.15
C THR A 272 9.05 24.60 -22.62
N ASP A 273 10.06 23.84 -23.05
CA ASP A 273 10.64 23.94 -24.39
C ASP A 273 9.98 23.04 -25.46
N ALA A 274 8.83 22.43 -25.17
CA ALA A 274 8.09 21.63 -26.17
C ALA A 274 6.86 22.33 -26.80
N GLU A 275 6.67 23.64 -26.58
CA GLU A 275 5.57 24.41 -27.18
C GLU A 275 6.03 25.41 -28.26
N THR A 276 7.15 25.14 -28.94
CA THR A 276 7.49 25.77 -30.23
C THR A 276 8.11 24.77 -31.21
N ALA A 277 7.31 23.83 -31.71
CA ALA A 277 7.56 23.21 -33.01
C ALA A 277 6.24 23.12 -33.78
N SER A 278 6.17 24.02 -34.76
CA SER A 278 5.12 24.14 -35.78
C SER A 278 5.03 22.92 -36.69
#